data_AF-W2CQN2-F1
#
_entry.id   AF-W2CQN2-F1
#
_cell.length_a   1.000
_cell.length_b   1.000
_cell.length_c   1.000
_cell.angle_alpha   90.00
_cell.angle_beta   90.00
_cell.angle_gamma   90.00
#
_symmetry.space_group_name_H-M   'P 1'
#
loop_
_entity.id
_entity.type
_entity.pdbx_description
1 polymer ?
#
loop_
_entity_poly.entity_id
_entity_poly.type
_entity_poly.pdbx_seq_one_letter_code
_entity_poly.pdbx_strand_id
1 'polypeptide(L)'
;MMNWNERLKALAERPLFNRYAPIGVVWAVAAIAAALLKFPNNNFTIFRHVFWHVWEGLPLYVPYPEVYHDVNLYGPVFSCVVAPFAVCPPLMGLVLWLLAMAGLLFVAVRKLPIERRGRIFIAWFCANELFTALSMAQFNVAIAALLILAFVLIEEGHEGWAALMIAVGTFVKLYGIVGLAFFFFVRRKGRFLGALAGWSVVLFLLPMLLSSPEYIVGQYGAWAEALTVKNDANLFALRQ
;
A
#
# COMPACT_ATOMS: atom_id res chain seq x y z
N MET A 1 -31.84 31.66 -18.67
CA MET A 1 -31.73 30.68 -17.57
C MET A 1 -30.83 29.56 -18.04
N MET A 2 -29.77 29.22 -17.29
CA MET A 2 -28.89 28.11 -17.67
C MET A 2 -29.65 26.78 -17.66
N ASN A 3 -29.47 25.99 -18.72
CA ASN A 3 -30.00 24.63 -18.76
C ASN A 3 -29.24 23.71 -17.79
N TRP A 4 -29.75 22.49 -17.57
CA TRP A 4 -29.17 21.54 -16.61
C TRP A 4 -27.70 21.19 -16.90
N ASN A 5 -27.34 20.99 -18.17
CA ASN A 5 -25.99 20.66 -18.60
C ASN A 5 -25.01 21.82 -18.36
N GLU A 6 -25.45 23.06 -18.57
CA GLU A 6 -24.67 24.25 -18.29
C GLU A 6 -24.41 24.42 -16.79
N ARG A 7 -25.42 24.13 -15.95
CA ARG A 7 -25.28 24.17 -14.48
C ARG A 7 -24.28 23.13 -13.98
N LEU A 8 -24.34 21.91 -14.52
CA LEU A 8 -23.39 20.85 -14.19
C LEU A 8 -21.95 21.20 -14.61
N LYS A 9 -21.77 21.76 -15.80
CA LYS A 9 -20.46 22.26 -16.26
C LYS A 9 -19.92 23.37 -15.34
N ALA A 10 -20.75 24.36 -15.03
CA ALA A 10 -20.37 25.45 -14.13
C ALA A 10 -20.04 24.96 -12.71
N LEU A 11 -20.74 23.94 -12.21
CA LEU A 11 -20.43 23.30 -10.93
C LEU A 11 -19.07 22.59 -10.97
N ALA A 12 -18.82 21.81 -12.02
CA ALA A 12 -17.57 21.06 -12.20
C ALA A 12 -16.36 21.98 -12.33
N GLU A 13 -16.54 23.21 -12.81
CA GLU A 13 -15.47 24.20 -12.96
C GLU A 13 -15.14 24.95 -11.66
N ARG A 14 -15.97 24.84 -10.62
CA ARG A 14 -15.72 25.52 -9.34
C ARG A 14 -14.36 25.10 -8.73
N PRO A 15 -13.65 26.02 -8.05
CA PRO A 15 -12.34 25.71 -7.45
C PRO A 15 -12.34 24.51 -6.51
N LEU A 16 -13.45 24.24 -5.83
CA LEU A 16 -13.64 23.09 -4.96
C LEU A 16 -13.46 21.76 -5.71
N PHE A 17 -14.09 21.64 -6.88
CA PHE A 17 -14.10 20.39 -7.66
C PHE A 17 -12.96 20.31 -8.66
N ASN A 18 -12.45 21.46 -9.11
CA ASN A 18 -11.48 21.53 -10.19
C ASN A 18 -10.03 21.79 -9.71
N ARG A 19 -9.71 21.68 -8.42
CA ARG A 19 -8.34 21.84 -7.90
C ARG A 19 -7.95 20.65 -7.02
N TYR A 20 -6.66 20.32 -6.98
CA TYR A 20 -6.18 19.21 -6.14
C TYR A 20 -6.17 19.55 -4.65
N ALA A 21 -5.97 20.81 -4.27
CA ALA A 21 -5.83 21.19 -2.85
C ALA A 21 -7.07 20.84 -2.00
N PRO A 22 -8.30 21.18 -2.39
CA PRO A 22 -9.48 20.77 -1.62
C PRO A 22 -9.64 19.25 -1.50
N ILE A 23 -9.33 18.50 -2.56
CA ILE A 23 -9.39 17.03 -2.56
C ILE A 23 -8.37 16.46 -1.57
N GLY A 24 -7.13 16.98 -1.60
CA GLY A 24 -6.08 16.58 -0.67
C GLY A 24 -6.45 16.87 0.78
N VAL A 25 -7.12 18.00 1.05
CA VAL A 25 -7.66 18.30 2.40
C VAL A 25 -8.72 17.28 2.80
N VAL A 26 -9.66 16.94 1.93
CA VAL A 26 -10.67 15.90 2.21
C VAL A 26 -10.01 14.56 2.54
N TRP A 27 -9.00 14.14 1.77
CA TRP A 27 -8.28 12.90 2.01
C TRP A 27 -7.50 12.91 3.33
N ALA A 28 -6.85 14.03 3.66
CA ALA A 28 -6.13 14.17 4.92
C ALA A 28 -7.08 14.17 6.13
N VAL A 29 -8.22 14.87 6.02
CA VAL A 29 -9.28 14.87 7.05
C VAL A 29 -9.85 13.45 7.20
N ALA A 30 -10.10 12.74 6.11
CA ALA A 30 -10.56 11.35 6.15
C ALA A 30 -9.57 10.43 6.87
N ALA A 31 -8.26 10.58 6.62
CA ALA A 31 -7.22 9.82 7.30
C ALA A 31 -7.15 10.12 8.80
N ILE A 32 -7.19 11.40 9.19
CA ILE A 32 -7.18 11.81 10.61
C ILE A 32 -8.45 11.33 11.31
N ALA A 33 -9.62 11.52 10.69
CA ALA A 33 -10.89 11.07 11.24
C ALA A 33 -10.91 9.54 11.40
N ALA A 34 -10.45 8.78 10.40
CA ALA A 34 -10.34 7.33 10.50
C ALA A 34 -9.41 6.90 11.65
N ALA A 35 -8.25 7.55 11.82
CA ALA A 35 -7.34 7.26 12.93
C ALA A 35 -8.01 7.50 14.28
N LEU A 36 -8.66 8.66 14.48
CA LEU A 36 -9.28 9.02 15.75
C LEU A 36 -10.50 8.14 16.08
N LEU A 37 -11.34 7.83 15.08
CA LEU A 37 -12.57 7.06 15.27
C LEU A 37 -12.33 5.56 15.40
N LYS A 38 -11.19 5.05 14.91
CA LYS A 38 -10.88 3.61 14.87
C LYS A 38 -9.67 3.24 15.73
N PHE A 39 -9.28 4.10 16.66
CA PHE A 39 -8.24 3.78 17.64
C PHE A 39 -8.86 3.12 18.90
N PRO A 40 -8.28 2.02 19.44
CA PRO A 40 -7.16 1.26 18.87
C PRO A 40 -7.59 0.47 17.62
N ASN A 41 -6.66 0.31 16.66
CA ASN A 41 -6.92 -0.36 15.39
C ASN A 41 -6.16 -1.68 15.28
N ASN A 42 -6.88 -2.80 15.15
CA ASN A 42 -6.27 -4.15 15.14
C ASN A 42 -5.20 -4.32 14.05
N ASN A 43 -5.51 -3.92 12.82
CA ASN A 43 -4.59 -4.08 11.69
C ASN A 43 -3.31 -3.27 11.91
N PHE A 44 -3.45 -2.01 12.35
CA PHE A 44 -2.26 -1.22 12.64
C PHE A 44 -1.45 -1.81 13.81
N THR A 45 -2.11 -2.34 14.85
CA THR A 45 -1.42 -3.05 15.94
C THR A 45 -0.60 -4.22 15.42
N ILE A 46 -1.16 -5.06 14.52
CA ILE A 46 -0.41 -6.13 13.86
C ILE A 46 0.81 -5.56 13.14
N PHE A 47 0.63 -4.50 12.35
CA PHE A 47 1.71 -3.93 11.54
C PHE A 47 2.86 -3.39 12.41
N ARG A 48 2.53 -2.71 13.51
CA ARG A 48 3.55 -2.25 14.48
C ARG A 48 4.35 -3.43 15.02
N HIS A 49 3.69 -4.54 15.34
CA HIS A 49 4.36 -5.72 15.87
C HIS A 49 5.18 -6.47 14.81
N VAL A 50 4.92 -6.32 13.51
CA VAL A 50 5.83 -6.87 12.48
C VAL A 50 7.24 -6.27 12.63
N PHE A 51 7.35 -4.97 12.91
CA PHE A 51 8.65 -4.35 13.18
C PHE A 51 9.27 -4.88 14.49
N TRP A 52 8.51 -4.83 15.60
CA TRP A 52 9.04 -5.23 16.91
C TRP A 52 9.38 -6.72 16.99
N HIS A 53 8.57 -7.60 16.40
CA HIS A 53 8.87 -9.03 16.34
C HIS A 53 10.10 -9.33 15.47
N VAL A 54 10.35 -8.60 14.38
CA VAL A 54 11.62 -8.72 13.65
C VAL A 54 12.79 -8.29 14.53
N TRP A 55 12.68 -7.14 15.20
CA TRP A 55 13.71 -6.60 16.08
C TRP A 55 14.05 -7.54 17.25
N GLU A 56 13.05 -8.24 17.80
CA GLU A 56 13.18 -9.16 18.93
C GLU A 56 13.45 -10.62 18.50
N GLY A 57 13.36 -10.94 17.21
CA GLY A 57 13.51 -12.30 16.70
C GLY A 57 12.33 -13.23 17.01
N LEU A 58 11.12 -12.69 17.20
CA LEU A 58 9.90 -13.45 17.49
C LEU A 58 9.19 -13.93 16.22
N PRO A 59 8.53 -15.11 16.22
CA PRO A 59 7.83 -15.62 15.03
C PRO A 59 6.78 -14.62 14.48
N LEU A 60 6.83 -14.31 13.18
CA LEU A 60 5.94 -13.30 12.59
C LEU A 60 4.52 -13.80 12.32
N TYR A 61 4.35 -15.10 12.04
CA TYR A 61 3.14 -15.65 11.41
C TYR A 61 2.28 -16.50 12.35
N VAL A 62 2.56 -16.46 13.66
CA VAL A 62 1.78 -17.17 14.69
C VAL A 62 0.78 -16.22 15.37
N PRO A 63 -0.27 -16.74 16.04
CA PRO A 63 -1.22 -15.92 16.78
C PRO A 63 -0.61 -15.29 18.04
N TYR A 64 -0.99 -14.04 18.32
CA TYR A 64 -0.67 -13.32 19.57
C TYR A 64 -1.96 -12.74 20.18
N PRO A 65 -2.86 -13.60 20.71
CA PRO A 65 -4.22 -13.21 21.08
C PRO A 65 -4.29 -12.16 22.19
N GLU A 66 -3.27 -12.07 23.03
CA GLU A 66 -3.13 -11.06 24.09
C GLU A 66 -2.79 -9.66 23.55
N VAL A 67 -2.41 -9.57 22.27
CA VAL A 67 -1.90 -8.33 21.64
C VAL A 67 -2.81 -7.87 20.50
N TYR A 68 -3.27 -8.80 19.66
CA TYR A 68 -4.14 -8.52 18.51
C TYR A 68 -4.94 -9.76 18.07
N HIS A 69 -6.00 -9.53 17.29
CA HIS A 69 -6.99 -10.54 16.91
C HIS A 69 -6.95 -10.91 15.42
N ASP A 70 -5.76 -11.27 14.91
CA ASP A 70 -5.54 -11.94 13.60
C ASP A 70 -4.07 -12.40 13.55
N VAL A 71 -3.62 -12.92 12.41
CA VAL A 71 -2.21 -13.20 12.13
C VAL A 71 -1.65 -12.26 11.06
N ASN A 72 -0.36 -11.99 11.13
CA ASN A 72 0.34 -11.28 10.06
C ASN A 72 0.34 -12.14 8.79
N LEU A 73 0.18 -11.50 7.63
CA LEU A 73 0.32 -12.12 6.30
C LEU A 73 1.23 -11.29 5.38
N TYR A 74 1.94 -10.32 5.94
CA TYR A 74 2.87 -9.47 5.22
C TYR A 74 4.28 -10.05 5.27
N GLY A 75 5.03 -9.91 4.18
CA GLY A 75 6.39 -10.44 4.08
C GLY A 75 7.38 -9.69 4.99
N PRO A 76 8.56 -10.26 5.27
CA PRO A 76 9.54 -9.67 6.19
C PRO A 76 9.94 -8.23 5.88
N VAL A 77 9.94 -7.83 4.61
CA VAL A 77 10.22 -6.45 4.16
C VAL A 77 9.28 -5.42 4.77
N PHE A 78 8.07 -5.85 5.15
CA PHE A 78 7.09 -4.97 5.77
C PHE A 78 7.57 -4.37 7.09
N SER A 79 8.43 -5.08 7.83
CA SER A 79 9.07 -4.56 9.06
C SER A 79 9.81 -3.25 8.80
N CYS A 80 10.53 -3.12 7.68
CA CYS A 80 11.24 -1.91 7.29
C CYS A 80 10.27 -0.80 6.85
N VAL A 81 9.19 -1.15 6.16
CA VAL A 81 8.18 -0.20 5.68
C VAL A 81 7.39 0.42 6.84
N VAL A 82 7.02 -0.38 7.83
CA VAL A 82 6.24 0.07 8.98
C VAL A 82 7.09 0.68 10.09
N ALA A 83 8.41 0.41 10.13
CA ALA A 83 9.34 0.90 11.15
C ALA A 83 9.13 2.36 11.58
N PRO A 84 9.10 3.38 10.67
CA PRO A 84 8.95 4.78 11.09
C PRO A 84 7.62 5.08 11.79
N PHE A 85 6.58 4.28 11.56
CA PHE A 85 5.27 4.41 12.19
C PHE A 85 5.17 3.56 13.46
N ALA A 86 5.88 2.43 13.51
CA ALA A 86 5.86 1.49 14.62
C ALA A 86 6.51 2.05 15.90
N VAL A 87 7.61 2.79 15.73
CA VAL A 87 8.38 3.41 16.81
C VAL A 87 7.69 4.63 17.44
N CYS A 88 6.72 5.22 16.74
CA CYS A 88 5.91 6.32 17.28
C CYS A 88 4.94 5.83 18.38
N PRO A 89 4.52 6.71 19.30
CA PRO A 89 3.34 6.51 20.12
C PRO A 89 2.16 5.98 19.30
N PRO A 90 1.36 5.02 19.82
CA PRO A 90 0.43 4.22 19.01
C PRO A 90 -0.53 5.06 18.14
N LEU A 91 -1.17 6.08 18.72
CA LEU A 91 -2.10 6.94 17.98
C LEU A 91 -1.39 7.79 16.92
N MET A 92 -0.22 8.35 17.25
CA MET A 92 0.57 9.14 16.30
C MET A 92 1.06 8.27 15.14
N GLY A 93 1.52 7.06 15.43
CA GLY A 93 1.88 6.07 14.42
C GLY A 93 0.71 5.78 13.49
N LEU A 94 -0.51 5.60 14.02
CA LEU A 94 -1.70 5.33 13.22
C LEU A 94 -2.04 6.52 12.32
N VAL A 95 -2.05 7.74 12.86
CA VAL A 95 -2.31 8.96 12.08
C VAL A 95 -1.31 9.10 10.94
N LEU A 96 -0.02 8.95 11.23
CA LEU A 96 1.04 9.05 10.22
C LEU A 96 0.93 7.93 9.18
N TRP A 97 0.60 6.70 9.60
CA TRP A 97 0.37 5.57 8.69
C TRP A 97 -0.76 5.86 7.70
N LEU A 98 -1.92 6.29 8.19
CA LEU A 98 -3.07 6.57 7.33
C LEU A 98 -2.84 7.76 6.40
N LEU A 99 -2.16 8.81 6.88
CA LEU A 99 -1.75 9.94 6.05
C LEU A 99 -0.77 9.52 4.95
N ALA A 100 0.18 8.63 5.27
CA ALA A 100 1.11 8.09 4.27
C ALA A 100 0.38 7.26 3.21
N MET A 101 -0.54 6.38 3.60
CA MET A 101 -1.35 5.59 2.66
C MET A 101 -2.18 6.49 1.73
N ALA A 102 -2.92 7.45 2.30
CA ALA A 102 -3.73 8.40 1.55
C ALA A 102 -2.86 9.28 0.63
N GLY A 103 -1.77 9.82 1.16
CA GLY A 103 -0.84 10.68 0.41
C GLY A 103 -0.18 9.95 -0.76
N LEU A 104 0.27 8.72 -0.54
CA LEU A 104 0.89 7.89 -1.59
C LEU A 104 -0.09 7.64 -2.75
N LEU A 105 -1.32 7.23 -2.45
CA LEU A 105 -2.35 7.04 -3.49
C LEU A 105 -2.72 8.36 -4.18
N PHE A 106 -2.81 9.46 -3.43
CA PHE A 106 -3.11 10.78 -4.00
C PHE A 106 -2.04 11.22 -4.99
N VAL A 107 -0.76 11.03 -4.67
CA VAL A 107 0.36 11.31 -5.57
C VAL A 107 0.31 10.41 -6.81
N ALA A 108 0.03 9.12 -6.63
CA ALA A 108 -0.08 8.16 -7.74
C ALA A 108 -1.17 8.58 -8.74
N VAL A 109 -2.38 8.89 -8.26
CA VAL A 109 -3.50 9.33 -9.12
C VAL A 109 -3.15 10.60 -9.89
N ARG A 110 -2.45 11.56 -9.26
CA ARG A 110 -2.05 12.82 -9.91
C ARG A 110 -1.01 12.63 -11.02
N LYS A 111 -0.24 11.55 -10.96
CA LYS A 111 0.79 11.19 -11.92
C LYS A 111 0.27 10.38 -13.12
N LEU A 112 -0.99 9.92 -13.10
CA LEU A 112 -1.56 9.19 -14.23
C LEU A 112 -1.41 9.97 -15.56
N PRO A 113 -1.02 9.31 -16.67
CA PRO A 113 -0.80 9.92 -17.98
C PRO A 113 -2.13 10.15 -18.73
N ILE A 114 -3.09 10.78 -18.05
CA ILE A 114 -4.40 11.13 -18.60
C ILE A 114 -4.68 12.62 -18.39
N GLU A 115 -5.74 13.11 -19.03
CA GLU A 115 -6.16 14.50 -18.85
C GLU A 115 -6.43 14.85 -17.38
N ARG A 116 -6.18 16.12 -17.04
CA ARG A 116 -6.32 16.62 -15.66
C ARG A 116 -7.73 16.41 -15.09
N ARG A 117 -8.76 16.56 -15.92
CA ARG A 117 -10.16 16.35 -15.52
C ARG A 117 -10.40 14.89 -15.11
N GLY A 118 -9.91 13.93 -15.88
CA GLY A 118 -9.92 12.51 -15.53
C GLY A 118 -9.22 12.21 -14.19
N ARG A 119 -8.04 12.78 -13.96
CA ARG A 119 -7.32 12.63 -12.67
C ARG A 119 -8.10 13.17 -11.48
N ILE A 120 -8.71 14.34 -11.63
CA ILE A 120 -9.55 14.96 -10.61
C ILE A 120 -10.78 14.10 -10.32
N PHE A 121 -11.42 13.58 -11.37
CA PHE A 121 -12.56 12.67 -11.23
C PHE A 121 -12.16 11.42 -10.43
N ILE A 122 -11.06 10.76 -10.80
CA ILE A 122 -10.54 9.59 -10.09
C ILE A 122 -10.24 9.94 -8.62
N ALA A 123 -9.61 11.08 -8.35
CA ALA A 123 -9.29 11.48 -6.98
C ALA A 123 -10.54 11.73 -6.12
N TRP A 124 -11.62 12.29 -6.69
CA TRP A 124 -12.90 12.39 -5.98
C TRP A 124 -13.60 11.04 -5.83
N PHE A 125 -13.57 10.22 -6.88
CA PHE A 125 -14.19 8.89 -6.86
C PHE A 125 -13.55 7.99 -5.79
N CYS A 126 -12.22 7.96 -5.74
CA CYS A 126 -11.47 7.21 -4.73
C CYS A 126 -11.73 7.72 -3.30
N ALA A 127 -12.09 9.00 -3.11
CA ALA A 127 -12.36 9.55 -1.77
C ALA A 127 -13.48 8.80 -1.04
N ASN A 128 -14.46 8.26 -1.78
CA ASN A 128 -15.58 7.50 -1.22
C ASN A 128 -15.11 6.20 -0.54
N GLU A 129 -14.36 5.37 -1.28
CA GLU A 129 -13.85 4.10 -0.76
C GLU A 129 -12.64 4.25 0.16
N LEU A 130 -11.91 5.38 0.03
CA LEU A 130 -10.70 5.62 0.81
C LEU A 130 -10.99 5.62 2.31
N PHE A 131 -12.07 6.24 2.77
CA PHE A 131 -12.38 6.30 4.20
C PHE A 131 -12.58 4.90 4.81
N THR A 132 -13.27 4.01 4.09
CA THR A 132 -13.45 2.61 4.50
C THR A 132 -12.11 1.88 4.59
N ALA A 133 -11.26 2.02 3.56
CA ALA A 133 -9.94 1.39 3.55
C ALA A 133 -9.03 1.91 4.68
N LEU A 134 -9.05 3.22 4.94
CA LEU A 134 -8.28 3.85 6.01
C LEU A 134 -8.81 3.48 7.40
N SER A 135 -10.12 3.30 7.55
CA SER A 135 -10.73 2.84 8.81
C SER A 135 -10.26 1.43 9.21
N MET A 136 -9.89 0.61 8.22
CA MET A 136 -9.28 -0.70 8.42
C MET A 136 -7.75 -0.66 8.36
N ALA A 137 -7.14 0.54 8.35
CA ALA A 137 -5.71 0.77 8.19
C ALA A 137 -5.04 0.02 7.02
N GLN A 138 -5.78 -0.27 5.94
CA GLN A 138 -5.36 -1.23 4.92
C GLN A 138 -4.13 -0.80 4.12
N PHE A 139 -3.11 -1.67 4.07
CA PHE A 139 -1.97 -1.48 3.16
C PHE A 139 -2.33 -1.66 1.68
N ASN A 140 -3.50 -2.24 1.36
CA ASN A 140 -3.97 -2.37 -0.03
C ASN A 140 -4.04 -1.01 -0.75
N VAL A 141 -4.23 0.10 -0.01
CA VAL A 141 -4.17 1.46 -0.54
C VAL A 141 -2.78 1.75 -1.14
N ALA A 142 -1.71 1.35 -0.46
CA ALA A 142 -0.36 1.45 -0.98
C ALA A 142 -0.12 0.50 -2.17
N ILE A 143 -0.64 -0.73 -2.16
CA ILE A 143 -0.53 -1.64 -3.31
C ILE A 143 -1.13 -1.01 -4.57
N ALA A 144 -2.33 -0.43 -4.47
CA ALA A 144 -2.96 0.28 -5.59
C ALA A 144 -2.08 1.44 -6.09
N ALA A 145 -1.53 2.23 -5.17
CA ALA A 145 -0.64 3.34 -5.51
C ALA A 145 0.66 2.88 -6.18
N LEU A 146 1.29 1.81 -5.68
CA LEU A 146 2.50 1.23 -6.25
C LEU A 146 2.27 0.68 -7.66
N LEU A 147 1.13 0.03 -7.90
CA LEU A 147 0.76 -0.45 -9.24
C LEU A 147 0.52 0.70 -10.23
N ILE A 148 -0.18 1.76 -9.79
CA ILE A 148 -0.35 2.97 -10.60
C ILE A 148 1.01 3.59 -10.91
N LEU A 149 1.87 3.77 -9.91
CA LEU A 149 3.20 4.34 -10.12
C LEU A 149 4.08 3.47 -11.01
N ALA A 150 4.01 2.15 -10.89
CA ALA A 150 4.72 1.23 -11.80
C ALA A 150 4.29 1.45 -13.25
N PHE A 151 2.98 1.56 -13.50
CA PHE A 151 2.45 1.88 -14.83
C PHE A 151 2.95 3.24 -15.33
N VAL A 152 2.83 4.30 -14.53
CA VAL A 152 3.31 5.65 -14.90
C VAL A 152 4.80 5.62 -15.24
N LEU A 153 5.62 4.96 -14.42
CA LEU A 153 7.06 4.88 -14.62
C LEU A 153 7.42 4.08 -15.88
N ILE A 154 6.64 3.07 -16.26
CA ILE A 154 6.84 2.35 -17.53
C ILE A 154 6.55 3.27 -18.71
N GLU A 155 5.43 4.01 -18.67
CA GLU A 155 5.07 4.98 -19.71
C GLU A 155 6.11 6.10 -19.86
N GLU A 156 6.68 6.56 -18.74
CA GLU A 156 7.77 7.56 -18.71
C GLU A 156 9.15 6.97 -19.10
N GLY A 157 9.27 5.65 -19.31
CA GLY A 157 10.54 5.00 -19.61
C GLY A 157 11.50 4.93 -18.41
N HIS A 158 10.98 4.90 -17.19
CA HIS A 158 11.72 4.71 -15.95
C HIS A 158 11.62 3.26 -15.45
N GLU A 159 12.02 2.29 -16.29
CA GLU A 159 11.77 0.85 -16.03
C GLU A 159 12.36 0.35 -14.71
N GLY A 160 13.52 0.89 -14.32
CA GLY A 160 14.19 0.47 -13.08
C GLY A 160 13.41 0.87 -11.82
N TRP A 161 12.73 2.01 -11.85
CA TRP A 161 11.88 2.45 -10.74
C TRP A 161 10.53 1.74 -10.77
N ALA A 162 9.99 1.44 -11.94
CA ALA A 162 8.79 0.63 -12.05
C ALA A 162 9.00 -0.77 -11.45
N ALA A 163 10.15 -1.39 -11.73
CA ALA A 163 10.55 -2.65 -11.13
C ALA A 163 10.64 -2.56 -9.59
N LEU A 164 11.15 -1.45 -9.03
CA LEU A 164 11.15 -1.24 -7.58
C LEU A 164 9.72 -1.20 -7.01
N MET A 165 8.79 -0.46 -7.63
CA MET A 165 7.41 -0.37 -7.14
C MET A 165 6.74 -1.75 -7.09
N ILE A 166 6.94 -2.56 -8.13
CA ILE A 166 6.44 -3.93 -8.22
C ILE A 166 7.08 -4.81 -7.15
N ALA A 167 8.41 -4.73 -6.99
CA ALA A 167 9.15 -5.53 -6.03
C ALA A 167 8.74 -5.18 -4.58
N VAL A 168 8.70 -3.90 -4.21
CA VAL A 168 8.23 -3.46 -2.88
C VAL A 168 6.81 -3.96 -2.62
N GLY A 169 5.91 -3.77 -3.59
CA GLY A 169 4.54 -4.28 -3.49
C GLY A 169 4.54 -5.77 -3.19
N THR A 170 5.24 -6.56 -4.00
CA THR A 170 5.29 -8.04 -3.93
C THR A 170 5.88 -8.55 -2.63
N PHE A 171 7.03 -8.02 -2.22
CA PHE A 171 7.76 -8.47 -1.02
C PHE A 171 7.08 -8.06 0.29
N VAL A 172 6.26 -7.01 0.27
CA VAL A 172 5.39 -6.66 1.41
C VAL A 172 4.12 -7.48 1.38
N LYS A 173 3.46 -7.57 0.23
CA LYS A 173 2.20 -8.30 0.04
C LYS A 173 2.16 -8.87 -1.38
N LEU A 174 1.93 -10.18 -1.50
CA LEU A 174 2.04 -10.90 -2.78
C LEU A 174 1.25 -10.25 -3.94
N TYR A 175 0.17 -9.52 -3.66
CA TYR A 175 -0.65 -8.79 -4.65
C TYR A 175 0.14 -7.82 -5.55
N GLY A 176 1.30 -7.30 -5.11
CA GLY A 176 2.15 -6.47 -5.96
C GLY A 176 2.63 -7.17 -7.24
N ILE A 177 2.67 -8.51 -7.25
CA ILE A 177 3.12 -9.33 -8.38
C ILE A 177 2.29 -9.09 -9.64
N VAL A 178 1.04 -8.64 -9.49
CA VAL A 178 0.14 -8.30 -10.61
C VAL A 178 0.75 -7.23 -11.51
N GLY A 179 1.61 -6.36 -10.98
CA GLY A 179 2.32 -5.34 -11.77
C GLY A 179 3.25 -5.92 -12.84
N LEU A 180 3.65 -7.19 -12.74
CA LEU A 180 4.40 -7.88 -13.80
C LEU A 180 3.61 -8.00 -15.11
N ALA A 181 2.29 -7.90 -15.07
CA ALA A 181 1.46 -7.80 -16.28
C ALA A 181 1.87 -6.61 -17.16
N PHE A 182 2.46 -5.55 -16.58
CA PHE A 182 2.95 -4.42 -17.36
C PHE A 182 4.22 -4.71 -18.17
N PHE A 183 4.85 -5.87 -18.00
CA PHE A 183 6.03 -6.27 -18.77
C PHE A 183 5.81 -6.18 -20.30
N PHE A 184 4.59 -6.43 -20.77
CA PHE A 184 4.27 -6.34 -22.20
C PHE A 184 4.36 -4.91 -22.75
N PHE A 185 4.24 -3.88 -21.90
CA PHE A 185 4.35 -2.47 -22.27
C PHE A 185 5.78 -1.93 -22.08
N VAL A 186 6.69 -2.72 -21.50
CA VAL A 186 8.08 -2.30 -21.25
C VAL A 186 8.87 -2.23 -22.56
N ARG A 187 9.43 -1.04 -22.85
CA ARG A 187 10.31 -0.81 -24.00
C ARG A 187 11.68 -1.48 -23.82
N ARG A 188 12.38 -1.23 -22.71
CA ARG A 188 13.70 -1.83 -22.41
C ARG A 188 13.58 -3.03 -21.46
N LYS A 189 13.15 -4.16 -22.00
CA LYS A 189 12.90 -5.40 -21.24
C LYS A 189 14.11 -5.86 -20.41
N GLY A 190 15.31 -5.85 -20.99
CA GLY A 190 16.53 -6.24 -20.27
C GLY A 190 16.83 -5.34 -19.06
N ARG A 191 16.63 -4.03 -19.19
CA ARG A 191 16.80 -3.07 -18.08
C ARG A 191 15.77 -3.30 -16.99
N PHE A 192 14.52 -3.58 -17.36
CA PHE A 192 13.46 -3.90 -16.40
C PHE A 192 13.75 -5.19 -15.65
N LEU A 193 14.10 -6.28 -16.35
CA LEU A 193 14.39 -7.58 -15.74
C LEU A 193 15.62 -7.52 -14.83
N GLY A 194 16.70 -6.88 -15.28
CA GLY A 194 17.89 -6.66 -14.46
C GLY A 194 17.61 -5.83 -13.21
N ALA A 195 16.80 -4.77 -13.34
CA ALA A 195 16.39 -3.98 -12.18
C ALA A 195 15.44 -4.73 -11.25
N LEU A 196 14.51 -5.54 -11.78
CA LEU A 196 13.61 -6.36 -10.98
C LEU A 196 14.40 -7.37 -10.15
N ALA A 197 15.36 -8.07 -10.78
CA ALA A 197 16.27 -8.97 -10.07
C ALA A 197 17.10 -8.23 -9.01
N GLY A 198 17.71 -7.09 -9.37
CA GLY A 198 18.50 -6.28 -8.45
C GLY A 198 17.70 -5.79 -7.24
N TRP A 199 16.51 -5.23 -7.45
CA TRP A 199 15.65 -4.78 -6.36
C TRP A 199 15.11 -5.93 -5.52
N SER A 200 14.85 -7.09 -6.12
CA SER A 200 14.43 -8.28 -5.37
C SER A 200 15.54 -8.75 -4.42
N VAL A 201 16.80 -8.74 -4.86
CA VAL A 201 17.95 -9.03 -3.98
C VAL A 201 18.08 -7.99 -2.88
N VAL A 202 18.01 -6.70 -3.21
CA VAL A 202 18.08 -5.62 -2.20
C VAL A 202 16.98 -5.76 -1.15
N LEU A 203 15.72 -5.99 -1.57
CA LEU A 203 14.59 -6.12 -0.66
C LEU A 203 14.63 -7.41 0.15
N PHE A 204 15.14 -8.51 -0.42
CA PHE A 204 15.36 -9.75 0.32
C PHE A 204 16.36 -9.58 1.47
N LEU A 205 17.44 -8.83 1.23
CA LEU A 205 18.48 -8.56 2.23
C LEU A 205 18.10 -7.46 3.22
N LEU A 206 17.24 -6.52 2.83
CA LEU A 206 16.88 -5.33 3.61
C LEU A 206 16.47 -5.63 5.07
N PRO A 207 15.56 -6.58 5.37
CA PRO A 207 15.16 -6.84 6.76
C PRO A 207 16.27 -7.48 7.61
N MET A 208 17.36 -7.98 6.99
CA MET A 208 18.55 -8.46 7.73
C MET A 208 19.35 -7.33 8.39
N LEU A 209 19.03 -6.06 8.08
CA LEU A 209 19.55 -4.92 8.83
C LEU A 209 18.88 -4.77 10.21
N LEU A 210 17.70 -5.38 10.40
CA LEU A 210 16.93 -5.30 11.64
C LEU A 210 17.09 -6.53 12.53
N SER A 211 17.53 -7.67 11.98
CA SER A 211 17.65 -8.94 12.68
C SER A 211 18.61 -9.90 11.97
N SER A 212 18.89 -11.06 12.55
CA SER A 212 19.88 -11.99 11.99
C SER A 212 19.43 -12.56 10.62
N PRO A 213 20.37 -12.81 9.68
CA PRO A 213 20.04 -13.41 8.38
C PRO A 213 19.32 -14.76 8.50
N GLU A 214 19.73 -15.60 9.45
CA GLU A 214 19.11 -16.91 9.70
C GLU A 214 17.63 -16.77 10.08
N TYR A 215 17.33 -15.87 11.03
CA TYR A 215 15.95 -15.59 11.43
C TYR A 215 15.12 -15.06 10.25
N ILE A 216 15.63 -14.09 9.50
CA ILE A 216 14.92 -13.49 8.35
C ILE A 216 14.63 -14.52 7.26
N VAL A 217 15.59 -15.37 6.91
CA VAL A 217 15.40 -16.45 5.94
C VAL A 217 14.32 -17.42 6.42
N GLY A 218 14.34 -17.77 7.72
CA GLY A 218 13.29 -18.56 8.35
C GLY A 218 11.90 -17.92 8.22
N GLN A 219 11.80 -16.60 8.40
CA GLN A 219 10.53 -15.88 8.25
C GLN A 219 10.02 -15.86 6.80
N TYR A 220 10.89 -15.82 5.77
CA TYR A 220 10.43 -15.98 4.39
C TYR A 220 9.79 -17.36 4.14
N GLY A 221 10.36 -18.42 4.72
CA GLY A 221 9.77 -19.76 4.67
C GLY A 221 8.41 -19.82 5.37
N ALA A 222 8.34 -19.31 6.60
CA ALA A 222 7.09 -19.24 7.38
C ALA A 222 6.01 -18.39 6.70
N TRP A 223 6.41 -17.32 5.98
CA TRP A 223 5.47 -16.52 5.20
C TRP A 223 4.80 -17.32 4.08
N ALA A 224 5.57 -18.12 3.35
CA ALA A 224 5.04 -18.96 2.28
C ALA A 224 4.04 -20.01 2.81
N GLU A 225 4.34 -20.61 3.96
CA GLU A 225 3.43 -21.52 4.65
C GLU A 225 2.14 -20.81 5.09
N ALA A 226 2.26 -19.65 5.75
CA ALA A 226 1.12 -18.88 6.22
C ALA A 226 0.19 -18.46 5.07
N LEU A 227 0.75 -18.08 3.91
CA LEU A 227 -0.03 -17.77 2.71
C LEU A 227 -0.76 -19.00 2.16
N THR A 228 -0.14 -20.18 2.21
CA THR A 228 -0.76 -21.43 1.76
C THR A 228 -1.94 -21.79 2.66
N VAL A 229 -1.75 -21.76 3.98
CA VAL A 229 -2.82 -21.99 4.96
C VAL A 229 -3.97 -21.00 4.77
N LYS A 230 -3.66 -19.71 4.55
CA LYS A 230 -4.69 -18.70 4.29
C LYS A 230 -5.46 -18.98 3.00
N ASN A 231 -4.77 -19.41 1.94
CA ASN A 231 -5.40 -19.74 0.68
C ASN A 231 -6.36 -20.93 0.82
N ASP A 232 -5.97 -21.98 1.53
CA ASP A 232 -6.81 -23.15 1.76
C ASP A 232 -8.04 -22.81 2.59
N ALA A 233 -7.89 -21.98 3.63
CA ALA A 233 -9.02 -21.47 4.41
C ALA A 233 -10.01 -20.67 3.55
N ASN A 234 -9.51 -19.84 2.62
CA ASN A 234 -10.37 -19.10 1.69
C ASN A 234 -11.10 -20.03 0.71
N LEU A 235 -10.42 -21.05 0.18
CA LEU A 235 -11.03 -22.05 -0.70
C LEU A 235 -12.11 -22.86 0.01
N PHE A 236 -11.91 -23.18 1.29
CA PHE A 236 -12.90 -23.84 2.11
C PHE A 236 -14.14 -22.96 2.33
N ALA A 237 -13.94 -21.68 2.70
CA ALA A 237 -15.04 -20.74 2.91
C ALA A 237 -15.90 -20.51 1.65
N LEU A 238 -15.30 -20.56 0.45
CA LEU A 238 -16.03 -20.46 -0.82
C LEU A 238 -16.89 -21.69 -1.15
N ARG A 239 -16.69 -22.80 -0.44
CA ARG A 239 -17.44 -24.06 -0.64
C ARG A 239 -18.56 -24.26 0.39
N GLN A 240 -18.78 -23.29 1.27
CA GLN A 240 -19.91 -23.25 2.22
C GLN A 240 -21.02 -22.33 1.69
#